data_AF-A0A958SX16-F1
#
_entry.id   AF-A0A958SX16-F1
#
_cell.length_a   1.000
_cell.length_b   1.000
_cell.length_c   1.000
_cell.angle_alpha   90.00
_cell.angle_beta   90.00
_cell.angle_gamma   90.00
#
_symmetry.space_group_name_H-M   'P 1'
#
loop_
_entity.id
_entity.type
_entity.pdbx_description
1 polymer ?
#
loop_
_entity_poly.entity_id
_entity_poly.type
_entity_poly.pdbx_seq_one_letter_code
_entity_poly.pdbx_strand_id
1 'polypeptide(L)'
;ILNVFEGLTRHLLKEVKGVEIEKFPRMFYDDAMRLYGNDKPDIRFGMQFGELNDVTKHKDFNVFNSAELVVGIAVPGGNAFTRKEIDALIDWVKR
;
A
#
# COMPACT_ATOMS: atom_id res chain seq x y z
N ILE A 1 9.43 19.61 -17.94
CA ILE A 1 8.37 19.92 -16.96
C ILE A 1 8.66 19.25 -15.63
N LEU A 2 8.63 17.92 -15.51
CA LEU A 2 8.87 17.21 -14.24
C LEU A 2 10.17 17.63 -13.53
N ASN A 3 11.30 17.69 -14.24
CA ASN A 3 12.59 18.08 -13.64
C ASN A 3 12.59 19.51 -13.05
N VAL A 4 11.81 20.44 -13.61
CA VAL A 4 11.73 21.83 -13.13
C VAL A 4 10.95 21.88 -11.82
N PHE A 5 9.77 21.23 -11.78
CA PHE A 5 8.95 21.16 -10.57
C PHE A 5 9.60 20.31 -9.47
N GLU A 6 10.24 19.20 -9.83
CA GLU A 6 11.02 18.38 -8.89
C GLU A 6 12.17 19.20 -8.27
N GLY A 7 12.89 19.99 -9.08
CA GLY A 7 13.90 20.92 -8.59
C GLY A 7 13.36 21.95 -7.60
N LEU A 8 12.20 22.56 -7.91
CA LEU A 8 11.52 23.50 -7.02
C LEU A 8 11.12 22.83 -5.69
N THR A 9 10.47 21.66 -5.73
CA THR A 9 10.05 20.96 -4.51
C THR A 9 11.24 20.53 -3.66
N ARG A 10 12.33 20.05 -4.29
CA ARG A 10 13.58 19.72 -3.58
C ARG A 10 14.18 20.93 -2.88
N HIS A 11 14.22 22.09 -3.55
CA HIS A 11 14.67 23.33 -2.93
C HIS A 11 13.81 23.72 -1.72
N LEU A 12 12.48 23.66 -1.85
CA LEU A 12 11.57 23.96 -0.74
C LEU A 12 11.76 23.00 0.45
N LEU A 13 11.94 21.70 0.20
CA LEU A 13 12.20 20.71 1.26
C LEU A 13 13.53 20.99 1.98
N LYS A 14 14.57 21.40 1.25
CA LYS A 14 15.85 21.80 1.83
C LYS A 14 15.72 23.06 2.68
N GLU A 15 15.11 24.12 2.17
CA GLU A 15 15.02 25.40 2.90
C GLU A 15 14.08 25.33 4.12
N VAL A 16 12.97 24.62 4.01
CA VAL A 16 11.95 24.58 5.09
C VAL A 16 12.25 23.50 6.13
N LYS A 17 12.84 22.37 5.72
CA LYS A 17 13.03 21.19 6.58
C LYS A 17 14.47 20.72 6.69
N GLY A 18 15.43 21.31 5.97
CA GLY A 18 16.82 20.87 5.96
C GLY A 18 17.03 19.49 5.32
N VAL A 19 16.04 18.99 4.56
CA VAL A 19 16.08 17.65 3.98
C VAL A 19 16.61 17.73 2.55
N GLU A 20 17.75 17.10 2.31
CA GLU A 20 18.29 16.93 0.96
C GLU A 20 17.86 15.58 0.37
N ILE A 21 17.19 15.64 -0.78
CA ILE A 21 16.77 14.48 -1.56
C ILE A 21 17.47 14.59 -2.91
N GLU A 22 18.00 13.51 -3.47
CA GLU A 22 18.63 13.54 -4.79
C GLU A 22 17.60 13.55 -5.93
N LYS A 23 16.81 12.48 -6.04
CA LYS A 23 15.79 12.30 -7.08
C LYS A 23 14.54 11.71 -6.47
N PHE A 24 13.38 12.14 -6.97
CA PHE A 24 12.13 11.55 -6.52
C PHE A 24 12.00 10.15 -7.12
N PRO A 25 11.65 9.14 -6.29
CA PRO A 25 11.34 7.81 -6.80
C PRO A 25 10.19 7.92 -7.78
N ARG A 26 10.28 7.16 -8.88
CA ARG A 26 9.25 7.09 -9.91
C ARG A 26 8.66 5.70 -9.90
N MET A 27 7.34 5.64 -9.93
CA MET A 27 6.56 4.41 -9.95
C MET A 27 5.58 4.51 -11.11
N PHE A 28 5.39 3.42 -11.85
CA PHE A 28 4.33 3.36 -12.84
C PHE A 28 2.97 3.32 -12.15
N TYR A 29 1.95 3.84 -12.82
CA TYR A 29 0.58 3.81 -12.28
C TYR A 29 0.14 2.39 -11.93
N ASP A 30 0.41 1.43 -12.84
CA ASP A 30 0.05 0.02 -12.62
C ASP A 30 0.76 -0.58 -11.40
N ASP A 31 2.02 -0.21 -11.16
CA ASP A 31 2.75 -0.65 -9.97
C ASP A 31 2.19 -0.03 -8.69
N ALA A 32 1.80 1.24 -8.72
CA ALA A 32 1.19 1.91 -7.56
C ALA A 32 -0.15 1.28 -7.20
N MET A 33 -0.99 1.01 -8.19
CA MET A 33 -2.27 0.31 -8.00
C MET A 33 -2.05 -1.12 -7.52
N ARG A 34 -1.11 -1.85 -8.11
CA ARG A 34 -0.83 -3.25 -7.75
C ARG A 34 -0.24 -3.40 -6.35
N LEU A 35 0.66 -2.51 -5.93
CA LEU A 35 1.39 -2.63 -4.66
C LEU A 35 0.71 -1.90 -3.49
N TYR A 36 -0.07 -0.85 -3.76
CA TYR A 36 -0.64 0.03 -2.72
C TYR A 36 -2.13 0.35 -2.90
N GLY A 37 -2.76 -0.10 -3.99
CA GLY A 37 -4.18 0.12 -4.25
C GLY A 37 -4.58 1.57 -4.54
N ASN A 38 -3.62 2.46 -4.77
CA ASN A 38 -3.89 3.88 -5.05
C ASN A 38 -2.77 4.53 -5.88
N ASP A 39 -3.08 5.68 -6.47
CA ASP A 39 -2.22 6.42 -7.40
C ASP A 39 -1.27 7.44 -6.72
N LYS A 40 -1.37 7.58 -5.40
CA LYS A 40 -0.57 8.49 -4.56
C LYS A 40 0.00 7.74 -3.34
N PRO A 41 0.78 6.67 -3.56
CA PRO A 41 1.15 5.75 -2.50
C PRO A 41 2.02 6.42 -1.44
N ASP A 42 1.73 6.12 -0.19
CA ASP A 42 2.62 6.45 0.91
C ASP A 42 3.70 5.38 1.04
N ILE A 43 4.89 5.66 0.49
CA ILE A 43 6.00 4.71 0.43
C ILE A 43 6.86 4.69 1.71
N ARG A 44 6.46 5.39 2.78
CA ARG A 44 7.25 5.50 4.01
C ARG A 44 7.22 4.24 4.87
N PHE A 45 6.19 3.40 4.68
CA PHE A 45 6.03 2.13 5.38
C PHE A 45 5.86 0.99 4.37
N GLY A 46 6.00 -0.23 4.86
CA GLY A 46 5.82 -1.44 4.05
C GLY A 46 4.35 -1.79 3.85
N MET A 47 3.97 -3.03 4.19
CA MET A 47 2.59 -3.52 4.04
C MET A 47 2.05 -3.38 2.61
N GLN A 48 2.92 -3.65 1.64
CA GLN A 48 2.52 -3.76 0.24
C GLN A 48 1.52 -4.90 0.06
N PHE A 49 0.67 -4.75 -0.95
CA PHE A 49 -0.29 -5.75 -1.36
C PHE A 49 0.42 -7.00 -1.88
N GLY A 50 0.09 -8.15 -1.28
CA GLY A 50 0.41 -9.47 -1.82
C GLY A 50 -0.81 -10.02 -2.54
N GLU A 51 -0.66 -10.30 -3.84
CA GLU A 51 -1.68 -11.01 -4.61
C GLU A 51 -1.67 -12.50 -4.24
N LEU A 52 -2.84 -13.02 -3.89
CA LEU A 52 -3.01 -14.38 -3.35
C LEU A 52 -3.84 -15.27 -4.27
N ASN A 53 -4.24 -14.79 -5.44
CA ASN A 53 -5.08 -15.49 -6.39
C ASN A 53 -4.62 -16.93 -6.65
N ASP A 54 -3.34 -17.15 -6.91
CA ASP A 54 -2.81 -18.47 -7.25
C ASP A 54 -2.86 -19.47 -6.09
N VAL A 55 -2.81 -18.98 -4.85
CA VAL A 55 -2.86 -19.82 -3.64
C VAL A 55 -4.29 -20.03 -3.13
N THR A 56 -5.22 -19.15 -3.49
CA THR A 56 -6.61 -19.19 -3.01
C THR A 56 -7.60 -19.79 -4.02
N LYS A 57 -7.28 -19.81 -5.32
CA LYS A 57 -8.16 -20.38 -6.35
C LYS A 57 -8.38 -21.89 -6.17
N HIS A 58 -9.58 -22.35 -6.52
CA HIS A 58 -9.98 -23.76 -6.53
C HIS A 58 -9.85 -24.48 -5.18
N LYS A 59 -10.11 -23.76 -4.09
CA LYS A 59 -10.19 -24.32 -2.73
C LYS A 59 -11.64 -24.43 -2.27
N ASP A 60 -11.91 -25.16 -1.19
CA ASP A 60 -13.27 -25.31 -0.62
C ASP A 60 -13.79 -24.03 0.10
N PHE A 61 -13.30 -22.86 -0.29
CA PHE A 61 -13.67 -21.58 0.30
C PHE A 61 -14.24 -20.64 -0.75
N ASN A 62 -15.57 -20.58 -0.80
CA ASN A 62 -16.31 -19.89 -1.86
C ASN A 62 -16.03 -18.38 -1.93
N VAL A 63 -15.78 -17.71 -0.80
CA VAL A 63 -15.54 -16.25 -0.79
C VAL A 63 -14.33 -15.88 -1.64
N PHE A 64 -13.27 -16.70 -1.63
CA PHE A 64 -12.10 -16.47 -2.49
C PHE A 64 -12.35 -16.90 -3.94
N ASN A 65 -13.10 -17.99 -4.17
CA ASN A 65 -13.41 -18.43 -5.52
C ASN A 65 -14.35 -17.46 -6.27
N SER A 66 -15.19 -16.72 -5.55
CA SER A 66 -16.10 -15.74 -6.14
C SER A 66 -15.46 -14.37 -6.38
N ALA A 67 -14.27 -14.11 -5.81
CA ALA A 67 -13.57 -12.86 -5.98
C ALA A 67 -12.70 -12.89 -7.25
N GLU A 68 -12.70 -11.80 -8.02
CA GLU A 68 -11.80 -11.64 -9.17
C GLU A 68 -10.34 -11.50 -8.72
N LEU A 69 -10.12 -10.80 -7.61
CA LEU A 69 -8.82 -10.52 -7.05
C LEU A 69 -8.84 -10.67 -5.52
N VAL A 70 -7.97 -11.54 -5.01
CA VAL A 70 -7.72 -11.73 -3.58
C VAL A 70 -6.34 -11.15 -3.27
N VAL A 71 -6.33 -10.12 -2.43
CA VAL A 71 -5.12 -9.42 -2.00
C VAL A 71 -5.11 -9.30 -0.48
N GLY A 72 -3.91 -9.40 0.10
CA GLY A 72 -3.70 -9.20 1.54
C GLY A 72 -2.52 -8.28 1.83
N ILE A 73 -2.44 -7.82 3.08
CA ILE A 73 -1.28 -7.13 3.63
C ILE A 73 -0.71 -7.93 4.80
N ALA A 74 0.62 -7.97 4.91
CA ALA A 74 1.29 -8.54 6.07
C ALA A 74 1.50 -7.44 7.11
N VAL A 75 0.82 -7.51 8.26
CA VAL A 75 0.96 -6.55 9.36
C VAL A 75 2.05 -7.03 10.32
N PRO A 76 3.22 -6.35 10.40
CA PRO A 76 4.27 -6.74 11.33
C PRO A 76 3.77 -6.69 12.78
N GLY A 77 3.95 -7.77 13.54
CA GLY A 77 3.44 -7.88 14.91
C GLY A 77 1.92 -8.07 15.03
N GLY A 78 1.19 -8.17 13.92
CA GLY A 78 -0.27 -8.37 13.92
C GLY A 78 -0.71 -9.71 14.52
N ASN A 79 0.21 -10.67 14.71
CA ASN A 79 -0.05 -11.92 15.41
C ASN A 79 -0.38 -11.74 16.91
N ALA A 80 -0.10 -10.56 17.48
CA ALA A 80 -0.43 -10.23 18.87
C ALA A 80 -1.85 -9.66 19.04
N PHE A 81 -2.60 -9.42 17.94
CA PHE A 81 -3.92 -8.81 18.02
C PHE A 81 -4.93 -9.71 18.73
N THR A 82 -5.67 -9.11 19.63
CA THR A 82 -6.82 -9.73 20.28
C THR A 82 -7.98 -9.85 19.31
N ARG A 83 -8.90 -10.78 19.60
CA ARG A 83 -10.12 -10.95 18.80
C ARG A 83 -10.93 -9.65 18.67
N LYS A 84 -10.99 -8.88 19.76
CA LYS A 84 -11.70 -7.59 19.79
C LYS A 84 -11.11 -6.56 18.83
N GLU A 85 -9.78 -6.48 18.74
CA GLU A 85 -9.10 -5.59 17.80
C GLU A 85 -9.35 -6.01 16.34
N ILE A 86 -9.32 -7.31 16.07
CA ILE A 86 -9.64 -7.85 14.74
C ILE A 86 -11.09 -7.53 14.35
N ASP A 87 -12.05 -7.78 15.25
CA ASP A 87 -13.46 -7.49 14.97
C ASP A 87 -13.68 -5.98 14.73
N ALA A 88 -13.00 -5.11 15.48
CA ALA A 88 -13.06 -3.66 15.26
C ALA A 88 -12.54 -3.24 13.87
N LEU A 89 -11.47 -3.87 13.38
CA LEU A 89 -10.95 -3.64 12.02
C LEU A 89 -11.94 -4.13 10.96
N ILE A 90 -12.56 -5.31 11.17
CA ILE A 90 -13.59 -5.85 10.27
C ILE A 90 -14.77 -4.86 10.16
N ASP A 91 -15.25 -4.34 11.29
CA ASP A 91 -16.37 -3.40 11.32
C ASP A 91 -16.00 -2.04 10.70
N TRP A 92 -14.74 -1.61 10.83
CA TRP A 92 -14.26 -0.39 10.19
C TRP A 92 -14.25 -0.50 8.66
N VAL A 93 -13.84 -1.65 8.11
CA VAL A 93 -13.80 -1.88 6.65
C VAL A 93 -15.19 -2.08 6.03
N LYS A 94 -16.17 -2.55 6.80
CA LYS A 94 -17.56 -2.73 6.32
C LYS A 94 -18.31 -1.41 6.11
N ARG A 95 -17.80 -0.29 6.63
CA ARG A 95 -18.42 1.04 6.45
C ARG A 95 -18.21 1.56 5.04
#